data_AF-A0A920RIE1-F1
#
_entry.id   AF-A0A920RIE1-F1
#
_cell.length_a   1.000
_cell.length_b   1.000
_cell.length_c   1.000
_cell.angle_alpha   90.00
_cell.angle_beta   90.00
_cell.angle_gamma   90.00
#
_symmetry.space_group_name_H-M   'P 1'
#
loop_
_entity.id
_entity.type
_entity.pdbx_description
1 polymer ?
#
loop_
_entity_poly.entity_id
_entity_poly.type
_entity_poly.pdbx_seq_one_letter_code
_entity_poly.pdbx_strand_id
1 'polypeptide(L)'
;MYFRGWGAGLRGPQSRTLLQQLAESDLAREMFPFGTTQDVMIAGAPVRVLRISFVGELGYELHVPTEYLLTVYDALHGMGVAHGLVNAGYRAIDSLRLEKQFCAWGAEVGQDNSLMEAGFRIRC
;
A
#
# COMPACT_ATOMS: atom_id res chain seq x y z
N MET A 1 8.87 20.83 2.44
CA MET A 1 7.47 20.37 2.26
C MET A 1 7.15 19.41 3.40
N TYR A 2 6.40 19.86 4.41
CA TYR A 2 5.90 18.99 5.48
C TYR A 2 4.68 18.23 4.93
N PHE A 3 4.83 16.94 4.63
CA PHE A 3 3.67 16.08 4.33
C PHE A 3 2.94 15.79 5.64
N ARG A 4 1.89 16.56 5.93
CA ARG A 4 0.87 16.17 6.92
C ARG A 4 -0.11 15.22 6.23
N GLY A 5 0.37 14.02 5.89
CA GLY A 5 -0.40 13.03 5.15
C GLY A 5 -0.65 11.77 5.98
N TRP A 6 -1.82 11.17 5.81
CA TRP A 6 -2.14 9.85 6.31
C TRP A 6 -1.91 8.82 5.21
N GLY A 7 -1.39 7.64 5.59
CA GLY A 7 -1.13 6.52 4.69
C GLY A 7 -2.30 5.53 4.68
N ALA A 8 -2.91 5.29 3.52
CA ALA A 8 -3.91 4.23 3.33
C ALA A 8 -3.35 3.12 2.41
N GLY A 9 -3.57 1.87 2.79
CA GLY A 9 -3.12 0.71 2.00
C GLY A 9 -4.25 0.11 1.18
N LEU A 10 -4.13 0.12 -0.16
CA LEU A 10 -5.00 -0.63 -1.06
C LEU A 10 -4.28 -1.91 -1.52
N ARG A 11 -4.83 -3.09 -1.24
CA ARG A 11 -4.20 -4.40 -1.52
C ARG A 11 -5.22 -5.35 -2.16
N GLY A 12 -4.75 -6.22 -3.05
CA GLY A 12 -5.53 -7.26 -3.71
C GLY A 12 -5.38 -7.27 -5.22
N PRO A 13 -5.83 -8.34 -5.89
CA PRO A 13 -5.66 -8.52 -7.35
C PRO A 13 -6.38 -7.45 -8.17
N GLN A 14 -7.49 -6.90 -7.66
CA GLN A 14 -8.28 -5.86 -8.34
C GLN A 14 -7.86 -4.43 -7.95
N SER A 15 -6.85 -4.27 -7.09
CA SER A 15 -6.43 -2.96 -6.58
C SER A 15 -6.05 -1.98 -7.68
N ARG A 16 -5.35 -2.44 -8.74
CA ARG A 16 -5.03 -1.60 -9.89
C ARG A 16 -6.27 -1.18 -10.67
N THR A 17 -7.17 -2.12 -10.95
CA THR A 17 -8.39 -1.83 -11.70
C THR A 17 -9.23 -0.77 -11.01
N LEU A 18 -9.41 -0.91 -9.69
CA LEU A 18 -10.11 0.08 -8.87
C LEU A 18 -9.40 1.44 -8.88
N LEU A 19 -8.09 1.45 -8.62
CA LEU A 19 -7.32 2.68 -8.52
C LEU A 19 -7.26 3.42 -9.87
N GLN A 20 -7.15 2.70 -10.99
CA GLN A 20 -7.11 3.26 -12.33
C GLN A 20 -8.41 3.99 -12.71
N GLN A 21 -9.56 3.57 -12.20
CA GLN A 21 -10.84 4.23 -12.48
C GLN A 21 -10.94 5.61 -11.81
N LEU A 22 -10.19 5.83 -10.72
CA LEU A 22 -10.17 7.08 -9.96
C LEU A 22 -8.96 7.96 -10.25
N ALA A 23 -7.91 7.36 -10.81
CA ALA A 23 -6.65 8.02 -11.12
C ALA A 23 -6.68 8.67 -12.51
N GLU A 24 -6.14 9.88 -12.61
CA GLU A 24 -5.96 10.57 -13.89
C GLU A 24 -4.70 10.08 -14.66
N SER A 25 -3.78 9.41 -13.98
CA SER A 25 -2.55 8.86 -14.57
C SER A 25 -2.68 7.39 -14.97
N ASP A 26 -1.84 6.93 -15.90
CA ASP A 26 -1.73 5.52 -16.26
C ASP A 26 -0.95 4.72 -15.20
N LEU A 27 -1.62 3.75 -14.58
CA LEU A 27 -1.09 2.84 -13.56
C LEU A 27 -0.82 1.44 -14.13
N ALA A 28 -0.70 1.31 -15.46
CA ALA A 28 -0.27 0.10 -16.14
C ALA A 28 1.04 -0.45 -15.57
N ARG A 29 1.24 -1.77 -15.69
CA ARG A 29 2.35 -2.47 -15.05
C ARG A 29 3.70 -1.94 -15.52
N GLU A 30 3.77 -1.61 -16.80
CA GLU A 30 4.95 -1.16 -17.54
C GLU A 30 5.33 0.26 -17.12
N MET A 31 4.33 1.11 -16.90
CA MET A 31 4.51 2.52 -16.52
C MET A 31 4.78 2.70 -15.04
N PHE A 32 4.31 1.77 -14.19
CA PHE A 32 4.43 1.90 -12.75
C PHE A 32 5.01 0.62 -12.10
N PRO A 33 6.31 0.33 -12.24
CA PRO A 33 6.95 -0.89 -11.72
C PRO A 33 6.98 -0.97 -10.18
N PHE A 34 7.12 -2.19 -9.64
CA PHE A 34 7.16 -2.41 -8.19
C PHE A 34 8.37 -1.70 -7.56
N GLY A 35 8.19 -1.16 -6.35
CA GLY A 35 9.22 -0.41 -5.64
C GLY A 35 9.40 1.03 -6.12
N THR A 36 8.53 1.53 -7.01
CA THR A 36 8.55 2.93 -7.44
C THR A 36 7.40 3.73 -6.84
N THR A 37 7.51 5.05 -6.97
CA THR A 37 6.52 6.03 -6.50
C THR A 37 6.13 6.96 -7.64
N GLN A 38 4.89 7.42 -7.65
CA GLN A 38 4.38 8.42 -8.58
C GLN A 38 3.44 9.38 -7.84
N ASP A 39 3.42 10.64 -8.27
CA ASP A 39 2.43 11.62 -7.82
C ASP A 39 1.24 11.58 -8.79
N VAL A 40 0.05 11.29 -8.26
CA VAL A 40 -1.15 10.97 -9.03
C VAL A 40 -2.33 11.77 -8.50
N MET A 41 -3.14 12.32 -9.38
CA MET A 41 -4.44 12.88 -9.02
C MET A 41 -5.46 11.76 -8.89
N ILE A 42 -6.03 11.59 -7.68
CA ILE A 42 -7.05 10.59 -7.37
C ILE A 42 -8.26 11.31 -6.82
N ALA A 43 -9.42 11.18 -7.49
CA ALA A 43 -10.65 11.86 -7.09
C ALA A 43 -10.46 13.38 -6.83
N GLY A 44 -9.62 14.04 -7.64
CA GLY A 44 -9.29 15.47 -7.51
C GLY A 44 -8.28 15.82 -6.40
N ALA A 45 -7.71 14.83 -5.71
CA ALA A 45 -6.70 15.04 -4.67
C ALA A 45 -5.28 14.68 -5.16
N PRO A 46 -4.25 15.47 -4.82
CA PRO A 46 -2.86 15.12 -5.11
C PRO A 46 -2.37 14.04 -4.14
N VAL A 47 -2.18 12.82 -4.62
CA VAL A 47 -1.78 11.65 -3.82
C VAL A 47 -0.44 11.13 -4.29
N ARG A 48 0.47 10.89 -3.34
CA ARG A 48 1.69 10.14 -3.63
C ARG A 48 1.42 8.66 -3.48
N VAL A 49 1.57 7.92 -4.57
CA VAL A 49 1.28 6.49 -4.67
C VAL A 49 2.59 5.73 -4.74
N LEU A 50 2.78 4.75 -3.85
CA LEU A 50 3.91 3.83 -3.89
C LEU A 50 3.43 2.44 -4.26
N ARG A 51 4.04 1.82 -5.26
CA ARG A 51 3.74 0.43 -5.60
C ARG A 51 4.55 -0.51 -4.70
N ILE A 52 4.06 -0.68 -3.47
CA ILE A 52 4.62 -1.58 -2.45
C ILE A 52 3.52 -2.28 -1.66
N SER A 53 3.84 -3.43 -1.07
CA SER A 53 2.87 -4.23 -0.31
C SER A 53 3.52 -5.01 0.81
N PHE A 54 2.97 -4.90 2.01
CA PHE A 54 3.38 -5.68 3.18
C PHE A 54 2.58 -6.99 3.34
N VAL A 55 1.57 -7.23 2.50
CA VAL A 55 0.80 -8.49 2.50
C VAL A 55 1.21 -9.41 1.34
N GLY A 56 2.19 -8.99 0.53
CA GLY A 56 2.73 -9.74 -0.62
C GLY A 56 1.77 -9.94 -1.79
N GLU A 57 0.65 -9.24 -1.81
CA GLU A 57 -0.25 -9.14 -2.96
C GLU A 57 -0.04 -7.83 -3.72
N LEU A 58 -0.59 -7.71 -4.94
CA LEU A 58 -0.60 -6.44 -5.67
C LEU A 58 -1.21 -5.35 -4.80
N GLY A 59 -0.52 -4.21 -4.72
CA GLY A 59 -0.95 -3.15 -3.83
C GLY A 59 -0.22 -1.83 -3.98
N TYR A 60 -0.86 -0.81 -3.40
CA TYR A 60 -0.45 0.59 -3.46
C TYR A 60 -0.57 1.26 -2.09
N GLU A 61 0.49 1.90 -1.62
CA GLU A 61 0.43 2.77 -0.46
C GLU A 61 0.13 4.20 -0.93
N LEU A 62 -0.93 4.77 -0.36
CA LEU A 62 -1.46 6.08 -0.74
C LEU A 62 -1.14 7.07 0.37
N HIS A 63 -0.27 8.03 0.09
CA HIS A 63 0.00 9.14 0.99
C HIS A 63 -0.85 10.32 0.57
N VAL A 64 -1.95 10.50 1.29
CA VAL A 64 -2.98 11.50 0.99
C VAL A 64 -2.84 12.67 1.97
N PRO A 65 -2.84 13.93 1.52
CA PRO A 65 -2.94 15.08 2.42
C PRO A 65 -4.20 14.96 3.28
N THR A 66 -4.10 15.30 4.57
CA THR A 66 -5.15 15.02 5.56
C THR A 66 -6.51 15.62 5.16
N GLU A 67 -6.51 16.79 4.52
CA GLU A 67 -7.69 17.49 4.03
C GLU A 67 -8.48 16.72 2.95
N TYR A 68 -7.84 15.80 2.23
CA TYR A 68 -8.48 14.99 1.17
C TYR A 68 -8.72 13.54 1.58
N LEU A 69 -8.28 13.14 2.79
CA LEU A 69 -8.28 11.74 3.21
C LEU A 69 -9.68 11.09 3.14
N LEU A 70 -10.69 11.78 3.68
CA LEU A 70 -12.06 11.27 3.69
C LEU A 70 -12.62 11.19 2.26
N THR A 71 -12.39 12.21 1.44
CA THR A 71 -12.82 12.23 0.03
C THR A 71 -12.25 11.07 -0.76
N VAL A 72 -10.94 10.81 -0.62
CA VAL A 72 -10.27 9.70 -1.30
C VAL A 72 -10.76 8.35 -0.76
N TYR A 73 -10.95 8.23 0.55
CA TYR A 73 -11.49 7.01 1.17
C TYR A 73 -12.90 6.69 0.67
N ASP A 74 -13.81 7.66 0.69
CA ASP A 74 -15.20 7.48 0.28
C ASP A 74 -15.30 7.16 -1.21
N ALA A 75 -14.48 7.80 -2.05
CA ALA A 75 -14.41 7.50 -3.48
C ALA A 75 -13.92 6.06 -3.74
N LEU A 76 -12.85 5.64 -3.06
CA LEU A 76 -12.34 4.27 -3.14
C LEU A 76 -13.35 3.25 -2.62
N HIS A 77 -13.99 3.54 -1.49
CA HIS A 77 -14.95 2.63 -0.88
C HIS A 77 -16.20 2.49 -1.75
N GLY A 78 -16.77 3.61 -2.21
CA GLY A 78 -17.96 3.63 -3.05
C GLY A 78 -17.79 2.85 -4.35
N MET A 79 -16.67 3.02 -5.06
CA MET A 79 -16.38 2.24 -6.26
C MET A 79 -15.94 0.81 -5.94
N GLY A 80 -15.28 0.61 -4.81
CA GLY A 80 -14.75 -0.66 -4.36
C GLY A 80 -15.82 -1.70 -4.03
N VAL A 81 -17.05 -1.30 -3.66
CA VAL A 81 -18.14 -2.25 -3.36
C VAL A 81 -18.38 -3.22 -4.52
N ALA A 82 -18.37 -2.73 -5.77
CA ALA A 82 -18.55 -3.56 -6.96
C ALA A 82 -17.39 -4.57 -7.18
N HIS A 83 -16.23 -4.29 -6.60
CA HIS A 83 -15.03 -5.13 -6.62
C HIS A 83 -14.86 -5.96 -5.34
N GLY A 84 -15.87 -6.02 -4.46
CA GLY A 84 -15.79 -6.75 -3.20
C GLY A 84 -14.75 -6.17 -2.22
N LEU A 85 -14.47 -4.86 -2.31
CA LEU A 85 -13.56 -4.18 -1.40
C LEU A 85 -14.09 -4.26 0.04
N VAL A 86 -13.21 -4.64 0.95
CA VAL A 86 -13.50 -4.72 2.38
C VAL A 86 -12.41 -4.03 3.17
N ASN A 87 -12.76 -3.52 4.35
CA ASN A 87 -11.78 -3.00 5.29
C ASN A 87 -11.04 -4.17 5.97
N ALA A 88 -9.72 -4.11 5.97
CA ALA A 88 -8.87 -5.09 6.64
C ALA A 88 -8.21 -4.46 7.88
N GLY A 89 -8.32 -5.15 9.01
CA GLY A 89 -7.65 -4.75 10.25
C GLY A 89 -6.21 -5.27 10.34
N TYR A 90 -5.50 -4.81 11.37
CA TYR A 90 -4.08 -5.13 11.57
C TYR A 90 -3.80 -6.63 11.72
N ARG A 91 -4.70 -7.42 12.32
CA ARG A 91 -4.49 -8.87 12.45
C ARG A 91 -4.47 -9.61 11.11
N ALA A 92 -5.26 -9.16 10.14
CA ALA A 92 -5.22 -9.73 8.80
C ALA A 92 -3.88 -9.40 8.13
N ILE A 93 -3.42 -8.15 8.27
CA ILE A 93 -2.12 -7.71 7.74
C ILE A 93 -0.98 -8.51 8.38
N ASP A 94 -1.01 -8.71 9.70
CA ASP A 94 -0.01 -9.48 10.44
C ASP A 94 0.00 -10.97 10.06
N SER A 95 -1.16 -11.58 9.82
CA SER A 95 -1.21 -12.95 9.30
C SER A 95 -0.57 -13.04 7.90
N LEU A 96 -0.96 -12.15 6.99
CA LEU A 96 -0.53 -12.20 5.60
C LEU A 96 0.97 -11.88 5.44
N ARG A 97 1.51 -10.94 6.23
CA ARG A 97 2.94 -10.61 6.19
C ARG A 97 3.81 -11.77 6.66
N LEU A 98 3.35 -12.56 7.63
CA LEU A 98 4.02 -13.78 8.08
C LEU A 98 4.02 -14.88 7.01
N GLU A 99 2.93 -15.05 6.26
CA GLU A 99 2.88 -15.99 5.12
C GLU A 99 3.92 -15.67 4.04
N LYS A 100 4.30 -14.40 3.90
CA LYS A 100 5.33 -13.91 2.97
C LYS A 100 6.72 -13.83 3.62
N GLN A 101 6.84 -14.26 4.88
CA GLN A 101 8.07 -14.21 5.66
C GLN A 101 8.64 -12.78 5.82
N PHE A 102 7.76 -11.77 5.81
CA PHE A 102 8.15 -10.41 6.08
C PHE A 102 8.31 -10.20 7.59
N CYS A 103 9.52 -9.81 7.98
CA CYS A 103 9.82 -9.50 9.37
C CYS A 103 9.42 -8.06 9.70
N ALA A 104 8.95 -7.85 10.92
CA ALA A 104 8.75 -6.54 11.49
C ALA A 104 9.85 -6.24 12.51
N TRP A 105 10.34 -5.00 12.49
CA TRP A 105 11.24 -4.52 13.53
C TRP A 105 10.52 -4.47 14.88
N GLY A 106 11.17 -4.96 15.93
CA GLY A 106 10.59 -5.12 17.27
C GLY A 106 9.80 -6.41 17.48
N ALA A 107 9.59 -7.22 16.44
CA ALA A 107 8.97 -8.55 16.55
C ALA A 107 9.98 -9.65 16.25
N GLU A 108 10.32 -9.87 14.97
CA GLU A 108 11.29 -10.90 14.58
C GLU A 108 12.72 -10.35 14.51
N VAL A 109 12.88 -9.05 14.22
CA VAL A 109 14.18 -8.38 14.12
C VAL A 109 14.29 -7.30 15.18
N GLY A 110 15.43 -7.21 15.85
CA GLY A 110 15.65 -6.20 16.87
C GLY A 110 17.13 -5.94 17.11
N GLN A 111 17.44 -5.15 18.14
CA GLN A 111 18.83 -4.85 18.50
C GLN A 111 19.57 -6.08 19.04
N ASP A 112 18.84 -7.08 19.52
CA ASP A 112 19.38 -8.27 20.18
C ASP A 112 19.74 -9.41 19.20
N ASN A 113 19.40 -9.28 17.92
CA ASN A 113 19.71 -10.28 16.90
C ASN A 113 20.48 -9.67 15.72
N SER A 114 21.45 -10.43 15.22
CA SER A 114 22.12 -10.11 13.97
C SER A 114 21.20 -10.41 12.78
N LEU A 115 21.42 -9.72 11.66
CA LEU A 115 20.69 -9.97 10.41
C LEU A 115 20.79 -11.44 9.96
N MET A 116 21.89 -12.11 10.26
CA MET A 116 22.10 -13.52 9.95
C MET A 116 21.22 -14.45 10.79
N GLU A 117 21.06 -14.16 12.09
CA GLU A 117 20.18 -14.89 12.98
C GLU A 117 18.70 -14.68 12.63
N ALA A 118 18.35 -13.48 12.17
CA ALA A 118 17.02 -13.16 11.67
C ALA A 118 16.74 -13.70 10.26
N GLY A 119 17.65 -14.46 9.66
CA GLY A 119 17.43 -15.13 8.37
C GLY A 119 17.65 -14.28 7.12
N PHE A 120 18.17 -13.05 7.24
CA PHE A 120 18.49 -12.17 6.11
C PHE A 120 19.83 -12.54 5.46
N ARG A 121 19.90 -13.74 4.85
CA ARG A 121 21.17 -14.28 4.32
C ARG A 121 21.56 -13.76 2.93
N ILE A 122 20.65 -13.18 2.13
CA ILE A 122 20.85 -12.41 0.87
C ILE A 122 19.45 -12.10 0.31
N ARG A 123 18.95 -10.87 0.48
CA ARG A 123 18.05 -10.10 -0.42
C ARG A 123 17.42 -8.91 0.31
N CYS A 124 17.66 -7.72 -0.22
CA CYS A 124 16.64 -6.67 -0.34
C CYS A 124 16.20 -6.66 -1.81
#